data_AF-A0A951ZIT4-F1
#
_entry.id   AF-A0A951ZIT4-F1
#
_cell.length_a   1.000
_cell.length_b   1.000
_cell.length_c   1.000
_cell.angle_alpha   90.00
_cell.angle_beta   90.00
_cell.angle_gamma   90.00
#
_symmetry.space_group_name_H-M   'P 1'
#
loop_
_entity.id
_entity.type
_entity.pdbx_description
1 polymer ?
#
loop_
_entity_poly.entity_id
_entity_poly.type
_entity_poly.pdbx_seq_one_letter_code
_entity_poly.pdbx_strand_id
1 'polypeptide(L)'
;CQTAPGRGAYYYEEDDWEDDMELGAAALYALTSDVRYQAKAMSYAAKVKVKPWMGADTANHYQWYPWHNIGHYEAARRGTFNERLTLTGYYRDGLKAVEKKADNGFKVGIPFIWCSNDLMTSFAIQAMLYRRITGDDRHRELEQAAIDWLFGTNPWGVSMVIGVPSDGNFARDPHAVISVKLKYQLDGGLLDGPVYASIFKNLAGIALTKPDQYAKWNTGHIVYHDDWGDYSTNEPIMDGAANVAYLLSWLGKR
;
A
#
# COMPACT_ATOMS: atom_id res chain seq x y z
N CYS A 1 -12.82 0.13 -14.20
CA CYS A 1 -13.58 -0.94 -14.93
C CYS A 1 -13.79 -2.06 -13.92
N GLN A 2 -15.03 -2.40 -13.54
CA GLN A 2 -15.23 -3.34 -12.44
C GLN A 2 -14.95 -4.79 -12.88
N THR A 3 -14.21 -5.55 -12.07
CA THR A 3 -14.01 -6.98 -12.30
C THR A 3 -15.33 -7.74 -12.19
N ALA A 4 -15.56 -8.72 -13.08
CA ALA A 4 -16.73 -9.58 -12.99
C ALA A 4 -16.43 -10.75 -12.01
N PRO A 5 -17.11 -10.84 -10.85
CA PRO A 5 -16.74 -11.79 -9.78
C PRO A 5 -16.94 -13.27 -10.16
N GLY A 6 -17.74 -13.57 -11.18
CA GLY A 6 -18.06 -14.94 -11.55
C GLY A 6 -18.66 -15.73 -10.39
N ARG A 7 -17.92 -16.71 -9.85
CA ARG A 7 -18.27 -17.51 -8.66
C ARG A 7 -17.40 -17.20 -7.42
N GLY A 8 -16.47 -16.25 -7.52
CA GLY A 8 -15.62 -15.87 -6.41
C GLY A 8 -16.42 -15.20 -5.30
N ALA A 9 -16.09 -15.52 -4.05
CA ALA A 9 -16.66 -14.81 -2.89
C ALA A 9 -16.13 -13.38 -2.77
N TYR A 10 -14.93 -13.12 -3.34
CA TYR A 10 -14.24 -11.84 -3.34
C TYR A 10 -13.77 -11.49 -4.76
N TYR A 11 -13.71 -10.21 -5.07
CA TYR A 11 -13.27 -9.64 -6.35
C TYR A 11 -12.67 -8.25 -6.12
N TYR A 12 -12.11 -7.62 -7.16
CA TYR A 12 -11.57 -6.26 -7.06
C TYR A 12 -12.68 -5.24 -7.27
N GLU A 13 -13.02 -4.50 -6.20
CA GLU A 13 -14.16 -3.59 -6.12
C GLU A 13 -13.79 -2.12 -6.38
N GLU A 14 -12.84 -1.88 -7.27
CA GLU A 14 -12.40 -0.53 -7.64
C GLU A 14 -13.58 0.35 -8.08
N ASP A 15 -13.80 1.43 -7.32
CA ASP A 15 -14.94 2.35 -7.47
C ASP A 15 -14.59 3.60 -8.31
N ASP A 16 -13.31 3.94 -8.44
CA ASP A 16 -12.81 5.09 -9.19
C ASP A 16 -11.98 4.68 -10.42
N TRP A 17 -11.81 5.61 -11.37
CA TRP A 17 -10.97 5.42 -12.58
C TRP A 17 -10.26 6.71 -12.98
N GLU A 18 -10.51 7.80 -12.26
CA GLU A 18 -10.00 9.12 -12.57
C GLU A 18 -8.49 9.20 -12.39
N ASP A 19 -7.92 8.55 -11.38
CA ASP A 19 -6.48 8.50 -11.14
C ASP A 19 -5.74 7.66 -12.20
N ASP A 20 -6.36 6.57 -12.70
CA ASP A 20 -5.84 5.85 -13.89
C ASP A 20 -5.72 6.79 -15.09
N MET A 21 -6.78 7.58 -15.32
CA MET A 21 -6.83 8.50 -16.45
C MET A 21 -5.94 9.72 -16.24
N GLU A 22 -5.72 10.14 -15.00
CA GLU A 22 -4.69 11.11 -14.64
C GLU A 22 -3.31 10.59 -15.03
N LEU A 23 -2.95 9.39 -14.61
CA LEU A 23 -1.66 8.77 -14.92
C LEU A 23 -1.50 8.60 -16.44
N GLY A 24 -2.52 8.08 -17.12
CA GLY A 24 -2.51 7.92 -18.57
C GLY A 24 -2.32 9.25 -19.31
N ALA A 25 -3.00 10.31 -18.86
CA ALA A 25 -2.83 11.65 -19.42
C ALA A 25 -1.44 12.22 -19.14
N ALA A 26 -0.91 12.08 -17.92
CA ALA A 26 0.45 12.51 -17.57
C ALA A 26 1.50 11.79 -18.42
N ALA A 27 1.34 10.49 -18.64
CA ALA A 27 2.23 9.68 -19.49
C ALA A 27 2.16 10.10 -20.96
N LEU A 28 0.96 10.36 -21.49
CA LEU A 28 0.80 10.86 -22.87
C LEU A 28 1.40 12.24 -23.05
N TYR A 29 1.23 13.14 -22.09
CA TYR A 29 1.92 14.44 -22.10
C TYR A 29 3.43 14.26 -22.06
N ALA A 30 3.91 13.32 -21.24
CA ALA A 30 5.32 13.03 -21.12
C ALA A 30 5.96 12.54 -22.43
N LEU A 31 5.20 11.80 -23.24
CA LEU A 31 5.65 11.26 -24.52
C LEU A 31 5.51 12.25 -25.69
N THR A 32 4.45 13.06 -25.69
CA THR A 32 4.05 13.85 -26.86
C THR A 32 4.28 15.36 -26.73
N SER A 33 4.43 15.86 -25.50
CA SER A 33 4.42 17.29 -25.17
C SER A 33 3.15 18.03 -25.59
N ASP A 34 2.07 17.32 -25.93
CA ASP A 34 0.78 17.94 -26.25
C ASP A 34 0.08 18.40 -24.98
N VAL A 35 0.01 19.72 -24.81
CA VAL A 35 -0.55 20.41 -23.63
C VAL A 35 -1.99 20.01 -23.31
N ARG A 36 -2.75 19.45 -24.27
CA ARG A 36 -4.10 18.94 -24.02
C ARG A 36 -4.08 17.77 -23.03
N TYR A 37 -3.02 16.96 -23.03
CA TYR A 37 -2.88 15.86 -22.08
C TYR A 37 -2.52 16.35 -20.68
N GLN A 38 -1.68 17.38 -20.56
CA GLN A 38 -1.42 18.02 -19.25
C GLN A 38 -2.71 18.60 -18.66
N ALA A 39 -3.50 19.31 -19.47
CA ALA A 39 -4.79 19.85 -19.04
C ALA A 39 -5.77 18.73 -18.59
N LYS A 40 -5.78 17.59 -19.28
CA LYS A 40 -6.56 16.41 -18.87
C LYS A 40 -6.05 15.83 -17.55
N ALA A 41 -4.74 15.68 -17.37
CA ALA A 41 -4.17 15.20 -16.11
C ALA A 41 -4.61 16.08 -14.94
N MET A 42 -4.49 17.41 -15.06
CA MET A 42 -4.96 18.34 -14.04
C MET A 42 -6.47 18.25 -13.79
N SER A 43 -7.27 18.03 -14.84
CA SER A 43 -8.71 17.86 -14.71
C SER A 43 -9.10 16.57 -13.97
N TYR A 44 -8.37 15.49 -14.16
CA TYR A 44 -8.60 14.23 -13.45
C TYR A 44 -8.10 14.32 -12.00
N ALA A 45 -6.92 14.91 -11.78
CA ALA A 45 -6.39 15.17 -10.45
C ALA A 45 -7.35 15.95 -9.55
N ALA A 46 -8.09 16.90 -10.12
CA ALA A 46 -9.08 17.69 -9.39
C ALA A 46 -10.29 16.88 -8.92
N LYS A 47 -10.56 15.71 -9.52
CA LYS A 47 -11.65 14.80 -9.13
C LYS A 47 -11.24 13.86 -7.99
N VAL A 48 -10.01 13.35 -8.01
CA VAL A 48 -9.45 12.50 -6.95
C VAL A 48 -8.24 13.20 -6.34
N LYS A 49 -8.53 14.17 -5.46
CA LYS A 49 -7.51 15.00 -4.80
C LYS A 49 -6.73 14.23 -3.74
N VAL A 50 -7.39 13.30 -3.04
CA VAL A 50 -6.80 12.49 -1.98
C VAL A 50 -7.39 11.11 -2.13
N LYS A 51 -6.57 10.06 -2.08
CA LYS A 51 -7.10 8.69 -2.12
C LYS A 51 -7.98 8.47 -0.89
N PRO A 52 -9.23 7.99 -1.04
CA PRO A 52 -10.19 8.03 0.06
C PRO A 52 -9.82 7.22 1.30
N TRP A 53 -8.95 6.21 1.19
CA TRP A 53 -8.47 5.46 2.36
C TRP A 53 -7.61 6.31 3.31
N MET A 54 -7.00 7.40 2.82
CA MET A 54 -6.12 8.25 3.62
C MET A 54 -6.92 9.03 4.66
N GLY A 55 -7.11 8.42 5.83
CA GLY A 55 -7.93 8.93 6.93
C GLY A 55 -9.19 8.11 7.22
N ALA A 56 -9.53 7.13 6.37
CA ALA A 56 -10.66 6.22 6.60
C ALA A 56 -10.33 5.14 7.64
N ASP A 57 -11.36 4.43 8.11
CA ASP A 57 -11.23 3.28 9.03
C ASP A 57 -11.53 1.95 8.35
N THR A 58 -12.17 1.98 7.18
CA THR A 58 -12.63 0.79 6.44
C THR A 58 -12.64 1.07 4.94
N ALA A 59 -12.56 0.02 4.14
CA ALA A 59 -12.82 0.02 2.71
C ALA A 59 -13.26 -1.37 2.27
N ASN A 60 -13.92 -1.47 1.12
CA ASN A 60 -14.12 -2.76 0.44
C ASN A 60 -12.80 -3.25 -0.18
N HIS A 61 -12.77 -4.51 -0.61
CA HIS A 61 -11.57 -5.12 -1.16
C HIS A 61 -11.16 -4.44 -2.48
N TYR A 62 -9.98 -3.83 -2.52
CA TYR A 62 -9.46 -3.02 -3.65
C TYR A 62 -10.34 -1.82 -4.03
N GLN A 63 -11.18 -1.32 -3.12
CA GLN A 63 -12.18 -0.28 -3.43
C GLN A 63 -11.60 0.98 -4.08
N TRP A 64 -10.40 1.37 -3.64
CA TRP A 64 -9.72 2.58 -4.11
C TRP A 64 -8.31 2.26 -4.57
N TYR A 65 -8.15 1.13 -5.26
CA TYR A 65 -6.96 0.87 -6.06
C TYR A 65 -6.83 1.95 -7.16
N PRO A 66 -5.62 2.28 -7.65
CA PRO A 66 -4.33 2.02 -7.03
C PRO A 66 -4.14 2.76 -5.70
N TRP A 67 -3.38 2.16 -4.78
CA TRP A 67 -3.27 2.58 -3.37
C TRP A 67 -2.60 3.95 -3.15
N HIS A 68 -1.82 4.47 -4.08
CA HIS A 68 -1.33 5.86 -4.08
C HIS A 68 -1.54 6.48 -5.46
N ASN A 69 -1.83 7.78 -5.51
CA ASN A 69 -2.03 8.45 -6.79
C ASN A 69 -0.67 8.86 -7.39
N ILE A 70 -0.06 7.98 -8.19
CA ILE A 70 1.19 8.26 -8.92
C ILE A 70 0.99 9.30 -10.05
N GLY A 71 -0.24 9.48 -10.54
CA GLY A 71 -0.61 10.49 -11.52
C GLY A 71 -0.25 11.91 -11.06
N HIS A 72 -0.51 12.22 -9.78
CA HIS A 72 -0.13 13.50 -9.19
C HIS A 72 1.37 13.79 -9.33
N TYR A 73 2.22 12.79 -9.06
CA TYR A 73 3.67 12.93 -9.18
C TYR A 73 4.10 13.15 -10.63
N GLU A 74 3.62 12.32 -11.56
CA GLU A 74 4.00 12.40 -12.97
C GLU A 74 3.54 13.71 -13.63
N ALA A 75 2.33 14.18 -13.32
CA ALA A 75 1.83 15.47 -13.80
C ALA A 75 2.61 16.65 -13.18
N ALA A 76 2.96 16.59 -11.89
CA ALA A 76 3.67 17.67 -11.20
C ALA A 76 5.12 17.86 -11.67
N ARG A 77 5.78 16.78 -12.12
CA ARG A 77 7.16 16.83 -12.64
C ARG A 77 7.29 17.69 -13.88
N ARG A 78 6.26 17.72 -14.72
CA ARG A 78 6.24 18.43 -16.01
C ARG A 78 5.26 19.61 -16.04
N GLY A 79 4.54 19.83 -14.95
CA GLY A 79 3.65 20.97 -14.78
C GLY A 79 4.37 22.28 -14.47
N THR A 80 3.63 23.37 -14.64
CA THR A 80 3.98 24.71 -14.20
C THR A 80 4.11 24.79 -12.67
N PHE A 81 4.64 25.90 -12.16
CA PHE A 81 4.74 26.13 -10.71
C PHE A 81 3.39 25.97 -9.99
N ASN A 82 2.32 26.55 -10.54
CA ASN A 82 0.98 26.49 -9.93
C ASN A 82 0.40 25.08 -9.95
N GLU A 83 0.54 24.34 -11.06
CA GLU A 83 0.08 22.95 -11.15
C GLU A 83 0.82 22.06 -10.14
N ARG A 84 2.15 22.22 -10.05
CA ARG A 84 2.97 21.53 -9.05
C ARG A 84 2.49 21.85 -7.63
N LEU A 85 2.20 23.12 -7.33
CA LEU A 85 1.72 23.54 -6.01
C LEU A 85 0.35 22.91 -5.69
N THR A 86 -0.54 22.79 -6.66
CA THR A 86 -1.84 22.13 -6.49
C THR A 86 -1.68 20.64 -6.20
N LEU A 87 -0.95 19.92 -7.05
CA LEU A 87 -0.77 18.46 -6.94
C LEU A 87 0.03 18.06 -5.69
N THR A 88 1.02 18.86 -5.29
CA THR A 88 1.74 18.60 -4.02
C THR A 88 0.90 18.95 -2.81
N GLY A 89 -0.03 19.91 -2.93
CA GLY A 89 -1.05 20.19 -1.91
C GLY A 89 -1.96 18.98 -1.65
N TYR A 90 -2.37 18.28 -2.72
CA TYR A 90 -3.15 17.04 -2.65
C TYR A 90 -2.43 15.93 -1.88
N TYR A 91 -1.16 15.67 -2.21
CA TYR A 91 -0.33 14.76 -1.42
C TYR A 91 -0.21 15.17 0.04
N ARG A 92 0.08 16.44 0.32
CA ARG A 92 0.20 16.94 1.70
C ARG A 92 -1.07 16.70 2.50
N ASP A 93 -2.24 16.95 1.90
CA ASP A 93 -3.51 16.82 2.58
C ASP A 93 -3.83 15.35 2.92
N GLY A 94 -3.53 14.42 2.00
CA GLY A 94 -3.64 12.98 2.25
C GLY A 94 -2.65 12.46 3.30
N LEU A 95 -1.37 12.85 3.20
CA LEU A 95 -0.34 12.47 4.18
C LEU A 95 -0.71 12.96 5.59
N LYS A 96 -1.21 14.20 5.70
CA LYS A 96 -1.69 14.78 6.96
C LYS A 96 -2.90 14.03 7.51
N ALA A 97 -3.77 13.47 6.66
CA ALA A 97 -4.92 12.69 7.12
C ALA A 97 -4.49 11.37 7.77
N VAL A 98 -3.49 10.68 7.22
CA VAL A 98 -2.89 9.48 7.82
C VAL A 98 -2.11 9.83 9.09
N GLU A 99 -1.32 10.89 9.07
CA GLU A 99 -0.54 11.37 10.22
C GLU A 99 -1.41 11.61 11.48
N LYS A 100 -2.62 12.15 11.31
CA LYS A 100 -3.56 12.36 12.44
C LYS A 100 -3.94 11.08 13.18
N LYS A 101 -3.80 9.91 12.54
CA LYS A 101 -4.14 8.60 13.11
C LYS A 101 -2.91 7.82 13.58
N ALA A 102 -1.70 8.36 13.36
CA ALA A 102 -0.42 7.74 13.67
C ALA A 102 0.02 7.93 15.14
N ASP A 103 -0.92 8.04 16.08
CA ASP A 103 -0.66 8.21 17.51
C ASP A 103 -0.45 6.85 18.21
N ASN A 104 0.64 6.17 17.87
CA ASN A 104 1.05 4.92 18.50
C ASN A 104 2.58 4.77 18.45
N GLY A 105 3.09 3.78 19.19
CA GLY A 105 4.54 3.53 19.32
C GLY A 105 5.26 3.19 18.00
N PHE A 106 4.52 2.80 16.96
CA PHE A 106 5.07 2.49 15.64
C PHE A 106 4.86 3.63 14.62
N LYS A 107 4.20 4.73 15.00
CA LYS A 107 3.89 5.88 14.12
C LYS A 107 3.12 5.48 12.84
N VAL A 108 2.23 4.48 12.95
CA VAL A 108 1.43 3.98 11.82
C VAL A 108 0.01 4.52 11.86
N GLY A 109 -0.47 5.11 10.76
CA GLY A 109 -1.82 5.72 10.68
C GLY A 109 -2.75 5.14 9.61
N ILE A 110 -2.35 4.08 8.90
CA ILE A 110 -3.19 3.44 7.88
C ILE A 110 -4.35 2.65 8.54
N PRO A 111 -5.46 2.41 7.83
CA PRO A 111 -6.42 1.41 8.27
C PRO A 111 -5.85 -0.01 8.04
N PHE A 112 -5.99 -0.89 9.03
CA PHE A 112 -5.57 -2.29 8.93
C PHE A 112 -6.67 -3.16 8.31
N ILE A 113 -6.96 -2.89 7.04
CA ILE A 113 -7.87 -3.69 6.20
C ILE A 113 -7.11 -4.74 5.40
N TRP A 114 -7.80 -5.62 4.67
CA TRP A 114 -7.15 -6.57 3.76
C TRP A 114 -6.28 -5.78 2.75
N CYS A 115 -5.03 -6.24 2.55
CA CYS A 115 -3.96 -5.56 1.81
C CYS A 115 -3.37 -4.34 2.55
N SER A 116 -3.36 -4.32 3.90
CA SER A 116 -2.85 -3.18 4.68
C SER A 116 -1.38 -2.86 4.38
N ASN A 117 -0.54 -3.84 4.07
CA ASN A 117 0.86 -3.57 3.72
C ASN A 117 1.00 -2.83 2.38
N ASP A 118 0.03 -2.93 1.49
CA ASP A 118 -0.01 -2.12 0.28
C ASP A 118 -0.29 -0.65 0.61
N LEU A 119 -1.17 -0.39 1.58
CA LEU A 119 -1.40 0.96 2.10
C LEU A 119 -0.15 1.50 2.80
N MET A 120 0.55 0.66 3.57
CA MET A 120 1.79 1.03 4.24
C MET A 120 2.87 1.42 3.23
N THR A 121 3.09 0.56 2.23
CA THR A 121 4.08 0.78 1.17
C THR A 121 3.71 2.01 0.35
N SER A 122 2.44 2.20 0.05
CA SER A 122 1.91 3.34 -0.69
C SER A 122 2.01 4.65 0.08
N PHE A 123 1.80 4.64 1.40
CA PHE A 123 2.06 5.79 2.25
C PHE A 123 3.54 6.20 2.21
N ALA A 124 4.46 5.24 2.36
CA ALA A 124 5.89 5.49 2.29
C ALA A 124 6.29 6.07 0.92
N ILE A 125 5.79 5.48 -0.17
CA ILE A 125 6.02 5.98 -1.54
C ILE A 125 5.47 7.40 -1.68
N GLN A 126 4.23 7.67 -1.28
CA GLN A 126 3.63 8.99 -1.45
C GLN A 126 4.36 10.07 -0.63
N ALA A 127 4.79 9.77 0.60
CA ALA A 127 5.59 10.67 1.43
C ALA A 127 6.94 10.98 0.77
N MET A 128 7.60 9.95 0.23
CA MET A 128 8.84 10.06 -0.53
C MET A 128 8.67 10.91 -1.80
N LEU A 129 7.61 10.70 -2.58
CA LEU A 129 7.31 11.45 -3.79
C LEU A 129 6.99 12.91 -3.51
N TYR A 130 6.21 13.18 -2.45
CA TYR A 130 5.95 14.53 -1.96
C TYR A 130 7.26 15.26 -1.66
N ARG A 131 8.08 14.69 -0.78
CA ARG A 131 9.38 15.23 -0.37
C ARG A 131 10.31 15.47 -1.55
N ARG A 132 10.28 14.58 -2.56
CA ARG A 132 11.09 14.73 -3.78
C ARG A 132 10.67 15.91 -4.65
N ILE A 133 9.37 16.19 -4.76
CA ILE A 133 8.89 17.33 -5.56
C ILE A 133 9.08 18.65 -4.81
N THR A 134 8.82 18.65 -3.49
CA THR A 134 8.73 19.87 -2.70
C THR A 134 10.03 20.24 -1.97
N GLY A 135 10.90 19.26 -1.69
CA GLY A 135 12.02 19.41 -0.76
C GLY A 135 11.60 19.46 0.71
N ASP A 136 10.34 19.15 1.02
CA ASP A 136 9.76 19.30 2.36
C ASP A 136 9.80 17.98 3.14
N ASP A 137 10.60 17.97 4.21
CA ASP A 137 10.90 16.79 5.02
C ASP A 137 9.90 16.56 6.18
N ARG A 138 8.80 17.33 6.28
CA ARG A 138 7.89 17.25 7.44
C ARG A 138 7.31 15.86 7.73
N HIS A 139 7.14 15.03 6.70
CA HIS A 139 6.58 13.68 6.83
C HIS A 139 7.67 12.60 6.92
N ARG A 140 8.95 12.97 7.05
CA ARG A 140 10.07 12.03 6.94
C ARG A 140 10.11 11.00 8.06
N GLU A 141 9.70 11.36 9.27
CA GLU A 141 9.62 10.42 10.40
C GLU A 141 8.59 9.31 10.11
N LEU A 142 7.39 9.69 9.65
CA LEU A 142 6.32 8.75 9.30
C LEU A 142 6.69 7.92 8.06
N GLU A 143 7.33 8.52 7.06
CA GLU A 143 7.88 7.81 5.89
C GLU A 143 8.82 6.69 6.34
N GLN A 144 9.76 7.00 7.24
CA GLN A 144 10.71 6.02 7.76
C GLN A 144 10.02 4.95 8.61
N ALA A 145 9.07 5.34 9.48
CA ALA A 145 8.33 4.39 10.29
C ALA A 145 7.53 3.38 9.46
N ALA A 146 6.96 3.82 8.32
CA ALA A 146 6.28 2.92 7.39
C ALA A 146 7.25 1.94 6.72
N ILE A 147 8.46 2.39 6.36
CA ILE A 147 9.53 1.51 5.85
C ILE A 147 9.94 0.51 6.94
N ASP A 148 10.20 0.99 8.15
CA ASP A 148 10.63 0.17 9.28
C ASP A 148 9.57 -0.89 9.63
N TRP A 149 8.28 -0.54 9.55
CA TRP A 149 7.17 -1.48 9.72
C TRP A 149 7.25 -2.65 8.74
N LEU A 150 7.48 -2.37 7.45
CA LEU A 150 7.58 -3.38 6.41
C LEU A 150 8.76 -4.34 6.64
N PHE A 151 9.80 -3.92 7.33
CA PHE A 151 11.01 -4.71 7.58
C PHE A 151 11.19 -5.18 9.03
N GLY A 152 10.13 -5.16 9.84
CA GLY A 152 10.09 -5.85 11.14
C GLY A 152 9.90 -4.97 12.37
N THR A 153 9.84 -3.65 12.24
CA THR A 153 9.47 -2.75 13.34
C THR A 153 7.96 -2.70 13.51
N ASN A 154 7.40 -3.84 13.91
CA ASN A 154 5.98 -4.06 14.15
C ASN A 154 5.80 -5.00 15.36
N PRO A 155 4.57 -5.20 15.89
CA PRO A 155 4.35 -5.98 17.11
C PRO A 155 4.91 -7.40 17.09
N TRP A 156 5.06 -7.99 15.91
CA TRP A 156 5.47 -9.38 15.73
C TRP A 156 6.98 -9.54 15.49
N GLY A 157 7.71 -8.45 15.23
CA GLY A 157 9.12 -8.53 14.84
C GLY A 157 9.29 -9.29 13.52
N VAL A 158 8.35 -9.13 12.57
CA VAL A 158 8.27 -9.89 11.31
C VAL A 158 8.42 -8.93 10.14
N SER A 159 9.36 -9.20 9.25
CA SER A 159 9.38 -8.56 7.94
C SER A 159 8.19 -9.02 7.12
N MET A 160 7.50 -8.05 6.56
CA MET A 160 6.36 -8.22 5.68
C MET A 160 6.78 -8.58 4.25
N VAL A 161 8.08 -8.49 3.95
CA VAL A 161 8.68 -8.89 2.68
C VAL A 161 9.42 -10.21 2.88
N ILE A 162 8.93 -11.28 2.24
CA ILE A 162 9.52 -12.61 2.36
C ILE A 162 11.00 -12.56 1.91
N GLY A 163 11.90 -13.09 2.73
CA GLY A 163 13.32 -13.17 2.40
C GLY A 163 14.12 -11.88 2.57
N VAL A 164 13.50 -10.78 3.05
CA VAL A 164 14.16 -9.47 3.17
C VAL A 164 13.99 -8.88 4.57
N PRO A 165 15.06 -8.61 5.34
CA PRO A 165 16.44 -9.02 5.07
C PRO A 165 16.57 -10.55 5.14
N SER A 166 17.59 -11.10 4.48
CA SER A 166 17.76 -12.55 4.33
C SER A 166 18.00 -13.30 5.65
N ASP A 167 18.54 -12.62 6.65
CA ASP A 167 18.75 -13.10 8.01
C ASP A 167 17.62 -12.68 8.98
N GLY A 168 16.58 -12.03 8.46
CA GLY A 168 15.44 -11.58 9.23
C GLY A 168 14.41 -12.66 9.54
N ASN A 169 13.45 -12.28 10.38
CA ASN A 169 12.23 -13.05 10.63
C ASN A 169 11.18 -12.65 9.58
N PHE A 170 10.63 -13.60 8.84
CA PHE A 170 9.63 -13.39 7.78
C PHE A 170 8.78 -14.66 7.62
N ALA A 171 7.66 -14.57 6.91
CA ALA A 171 6.72 -15.68 6.76
C ALA A 171 7.39 -16.97 6.24
N ARG A 172 7.09 -18.08 6.91
CA ARG A 172 7.55 -19.43 6.58
C ARG A 172 6.43 -20.31 6.04
N ASP A 173 5.18 -19.90 6.20
CA ASP A 173 4.00 -20.62 5.73
C ASP A 173 3.00 -19.71 4.98
N PRO A 174 3.45 -18.93 3.98
CA PRO A 174 2.58 -18.00 3.25
C PRO A 174 1.45 -18.73 2.50
N HIS A 175 0.29 -18.07 2.36
CA HIS A 175 -0.85 -18.53 1.57
C HIS A 175 -0.54 -18.50 0.06
N ALA A 176 0.37 -19.35 -0.41
CA ALA A 176 0.72 -19.50 -1.81
C ALA A 176 1.01 -20.95 -2.21
N VAL A 177 0.22 -21.53 -3.13
CA VAL A 177 0.24 -22.97 -3.46
C VAL A 177 1.66 -23.48 -3.76
N ILE A 178 2.46 -22.64 -4.41
CA ILE A 178 3.87 -22.91 -4.74
C ILE A 178 4.71 -23.14 -3.47
N SER A 179 4.54 -22.31 -2.44
CA SER A 179 5.21 -22.48 -1.14
C SER A 179 4.82 -23.81 -0.50
N VAL A 180 3.52 -24.10 -0.37
CA VAL A 180 3.08 -25.28 0.38
C VAL A 180 3.32 -26.59 -0.38
N LYS A 181 3.08 -26.63 -1.69
CA LYS A 181 3.19 -27.86 -2.50
C LYS A 181 4.61 -28.10 -3.00
N LEU A 182 5.35 -27.05 -3.38
CA LEU A 182 6.68 -27.18 -3.99
C LEU A 182 7.81 -26.83 -3.03
N LYS A 183 7.51 -26.34 -1.82
CA LYS A 183 8.51 -25.94 -0.80
C LYS A 183 9.48 -24.87 -1.30
N TYR A 184 8.98 -23.97 -2.14
CA TYR A 184 9.75 -22.88 -2.71
C TYR A 184 9.58 -21.61 -1.88
N GLN A 185 10.69 -20.95 -1.55
CA GLN A 185 10.68 -19.65 -0.83
C GLN A 185 10.34 -18.52 -1.81
N LEU A 186 9.41 -17.66 -1.43
CA LEU A 186 8.86 -16.61 -2.29
C LEU A 186 9.54 -15.26 -2.05
N ASP A 187 10.87 -15.22 -2.21
CA ASP A 187 11.68 -14.03 -1.94
C ASP A 187 11.17 -12.78 -2.67
N GLY A 188 11.07 -11.67 -1.94
CA GLY A 188 10.56 -10.40 -2.44
C GLY A 188 9.03 -10.28 -2.47
N GLY A 189 8.29 -11.34 -2.15
CA GLY A 189 6.84 -11.27 -2.00
C GLY A 189 6.44 -10.40 -0.81
N LEU A 190 5.65 -9.35 -1.05
CA LEU A 190 5.00 -8.59 0.02
C LEU A 190 3.75 -9.35 0.46
N LEU A 191 3.64 -9.62 1.76
CA LEU A 191 2.44 -10.21 2.37
C LEU A 191 1.33 -9.17 2.44
N ASP A 192 0.07 -9.59 2.30
CA ASP A 192 -1.13 -8.76 2.48
C ASP A 192 -1.06 -7.88 3.72
N GLY A 193 -0.58 -8.45 4.83
CA GLY A 193 -0.30 -7.73 6.05
C GLY A 193 -1.41 -7.79 7.09
N PRO A 194 -1.14 -7.25 8.29
CA PRO A 194 -2.05 -7.38 9.40
C PRO A 194 -3.41 -6.74 9.13
N VAL A 195 -4.48 -7.40 9.58
CA VAL A 195 -5.84 -6.90 9.47
C VAL A 195 -6.44 -6.69 10.84
N TYR A 196 -7.54 -5.94 10.93
CA TYR A 196 -8.35 -5.91 12.13
C TYR A 196 -8.81 -7.33 12.50
N ALA A 197 -8.77 -7.67 13.79
CA ALA A 197 -9.17 -8.99 14.28
C ALA A 197 -10.62 -9.36 13.87
N SER A 198 -11.48 -8.35 13.68
CA SER A 198 -12.83 -8.53 13.15
C SER A 198 -12.84 -8.98 11.69
N ILE A 199 -11.93 -8.49 10.84
CA ILE A 199 -11.83 -8.90 9.44
C ILE A 199 -11.46 -10.39 9.36
N PHE A 200 -10.36 -10.78 10.02
CA PHE A 200 -9.94 -12.19 10.08
C PHE A 200 -11.07 -13.13 10.55
N LYS A 201 -11.86 -12.72 11.54
CA LYS A 201 -12.96 -13.56 12.07
C LYS A 201 -14.17 -13.69 11.14
N ASN A 202 -14.32 -12.81 10.15
CA ASN A 202 -15.53 -12.75 9.30
C ASN A 202 -15.27 -13.12 7.84
N LEU A 203 -14.02 -13.30 7.42
CA LEU A 203 -13.68 -13.73 6.06
C LEU A 203 -14.01 -15.22 5.85
N ALA A 204 -14.48 -15.55 4.65
CA ALA A 204 -15.03 -16.86 4.32
C ALA A 204 -13.91 -17.87 4.06
N GLY A 205 -13.99 -19.04 4.71
CA GLY A 205 -13.04 -20.13 4.47
C GLY A 205 -11.65 -19.89 5.09
N ILE A 206 -11.51 -18.88 5.95
CA ILE A 206 -10.27 -18.58 6.66
C ILE A 206 -10.24 -19.32 8.00
N ALA A 207 -9.14 -20.01 8.29
CA ALA A 207 -8.92 -20.68 9.56
C ALA A 207 -7.45 -21.08 9.67
N LEU A 208 -6.84 -20.89 10.85
CA LEU A 208 -5.47 -21.34 11.07
C LEU A 208 -5.38 -22.87 10.96
N THR A 209 -4.39 -23.34 10.24
CA THR A 209 -4.11 -24.77 10.08
C THR A 209 -3.22 -25.31 11.20
N LYS A 210 -2.52 -24.43 11.92
CA LYS A 210 -1.64 -24.72 13.05
C LYS A 210 -2.01 -23.83 14.25
N PRO A 211 -1.48 -24.12 15.46
CA PRO A 211 -1.59 -23.20 16.59
C PRO A 211 -0.99 -21.83 16.24
N ASP A 212 -1.65 -20.75 16.69
CA ASP A 212 -1.19 -19.37 16.45
C ASP A 212 0.18 -19.13 17.10
N GLN A 213 1.22 -19.03 16.26
CA GLN A 213 2.59 -18.72 16.65
C GLN A 213 2.70 -17.38 17.38
N TYR A 214 1.83 -16.43 17.03
CA TYR A 214 1.86 -15.05 17.49
C TYR A 214 0.75 -14.73 18.50
N ALA A 215 0.11 -15.73 19.11
CA ALA A 215 -1.03 -15.55 20.02
C ALA A 215 -0.79 -14.52 21.14
N LYS A 216 0.46 -14.41 21.63
CA LYS A 216 0.84 -13.43 22.67
C LYS A 216 0.77 -11.97 22.19
N TRP A 217 0.95 -11.75 20.89
CA TRP A 217 0.95 -10.43 20.24
C TRP A 217 -0.36 -10.15 19.49
N ASN A 218 -1.13 -11.18 19.11
CA ASN A 218 -2.48 -11.10 18.56
C ASN A 218 -3.56 -10.83 19.64
N THR A 219 -3.24 -10.00 20.63
CA THR A 219 -4.12 -9.66 21.77
C THR A 219 -4.86 -8.34 21.57
N GLY A 220 -4.46 -7.56 20.57
CA GLY A 220 -5.02 -6.25 20.25
C GLY A 220 -6.18 -6.30 19.26
N HIS A 221 -6.39 -5.16 18.59
CA HIS A 221 -7.42 -5.00 17.56
C HIS A 221 -6.94 -5.37 16.16
N ILE A 222 -5.64 -5.61 15.96
CA ILE A 222 -5.04 -6.12 14.72
C ILE A 222 -4.37 -7.47 14.97
N VAL A 223 -4.32 -8.30 13.94
CA VAL A 223 -3.73 -9.64 13.96
C VAL A 223 -2.86 -9.87 12.73
N TYR A 224 -1.86 -10.72 12.89
CA TYR A 224 -1.06 -11.30 11.82
C TYR A 224 -0.81 -12.76 12.14
N HIS A 225 -0.89 -13.63 11.14
CA HIS A 225 -0.63 -15.06 11.30
C HIS A 225 0.31 -15.54 10.20
N ASP A 226 1.44 -16.14 10.57
CA ASP A 226 2.28 -16.88 9.63
C ASP A 226 1.72 -18.31 9.46
N ASP A 227 0.56 -18.44 8.83
CA ASP A 227 -0.12 -19.71 8.59
C ASP A 227 -0.74 -19.75 7.19
N TRP A 228 -0.62 -20.91 6.54
CA TRP A 228 -1.21 -21.14 5.22
C TRP A 228 -2.71 -20.83 5.17
N GLY A 229 -3.45 -21.08 6.23
CA GLY A 229 -4.90 -20.92 6.27
C GLY A 229 -5.38 -19.47 6.42
N ASP A 230 -4.47 -18.51 6.62
CA ASP A 230 -4.77 -17.09 6.69
C ASP A 230 -4.33 -16.36 5.40
N TYR A 231 -5.20 -16.34 4.40
CA TYR A 231 -4.97 -15.54 3.20
C TYR A 231 -5.11 -14.04 3.46
N SER A 232 -5.79 -13.62 4.53
CA SER A 232 -6.07 -12.20 4.76
C SER A 232 -4.87 -11.41 5.27
N THR A 233 -3.91 -12.10 5.90
CA THR A 233 -2.69 -11.48 6.40
C THR A 233 -1.41 -12.01 5.76
N ASN A 234 -1.43 -13.22 5.21
CA ASN A 234 -0.23 -13.97 4.85
C ASN A 234 -0.18 -14.41 3.38
N GLU A 235 -1.05 -13.88 2.52
CA GLU A 235 -0.97 -14.09 1.07
C GLU A 235 0.06 -13.11 0.45
N PRO A 236 1.06 -13.59 -0.30
CA PRO A 236 1.96 -12.72 -1.04
C PRO A 236 1.28 -12.19 -2.31
N ILE A 237 1.28 -10.87 -2.49
CA ILE A 237 0.52 -10.17 -3.53
C ILE A 237 1.43 -9.48 -4.55
N MET A 238 1.01 -9.52 -5.83
CA MET A 238 1.84 -9.07 -6.96
C MET A 238 1.98 -7.55 -7.03
N ASP A 239 0.91 -6.81 -6.78
CA ASP A 239 0.90 -5.35 -6.71
C ASP A 239 1.74 -4.85 -5.52
N GLY A 240 1.61 -5.49 -4.36
CA GLY A 240 2.49 -5.25 -3.22
C GLY A 240 3.97 -5.48 -3.54
N ALA A 241 4.31 -6.58 -4.22
CA ALA A 241 5.69 -6.85 -4.65
C ALA A 241 6.21 -5.78 -5.63
N ALA A 242 5.36 -5.29 -6.55
CA ALA A 242 5.72 -4.20 -7.45
C ALA A 242 5.95 -2.88 -6.69
N ASN A 243 5.11 -2.57 -5.70
CA ASN A 243 5.25 -1.38 -4.86
C ASN A 243 6.53 -1.44 -4.02
N VAL A 244 6.86 -2.58 -3.41
CA VAL A 244 8.11 -2.76 -2.66
C VAL A 244 9.32 -2.64 -3.60
N ALA A 245 9.28 -3.23 -4.79
CA ALA A 245 10.35 -3.08 -5.77
C ALA A 245 10.56 -1.60 -6.14
N TYR A 246 9.49 -0.85 -6.35
CA TYR A 246 9.56 0.60 -6.61
C TYR A 246 10.19 1.35 -5.44
N LEU A 247 9.73 1.11 -4.21
CA LEU A 247 10.25 1.72 -2.99
C LEU A 247 11.74 1.42 -2.78
N LEU A 248 12.14 0.16 -2.86
CA LEU A 248 13.53 -0.29 -2.70
C LEU A 248 14.44 0.27 -3.78
N SER A 249 13.98 0.35 -5.03
CA SER A 249 14.75 0.94 -6.13
C SER A 249 15.12 2.41 -5.86
N TRP A 250 14.33 3.09 -5.05
CA TRP A 250 14.57 4.47 -4.67
C TRP A 250 15.48 4.58 -3.45
N LEU A 251 15.28 3.73 -2.44
CA LEU A 251 16.15 3.68 -1.26
C LEU A 251 17.60 3.33 -1.63
N GLY A 252 17.80 2.43 -2.60
CA GLY A 252 19.13 2.04 -3.08
C GLY A 252 19.87 3.07 -3.94
N LYS A 253 19.23 4.20 -4.31
CA LYS A 253 19.87 5.30 -5.07
C LYS A 253 20.48 6.39 -4.18
N ARG A 254 20.38 6.24 -2.86
CA ARG A 254 20.96 7.18 -1.88
C ARG A 254 22.43 6.89 -1.62
#